data_AF-A0A9E3SLA7-F1
#
_entry.id   AF-A0A9E3SLA7-F1
#
_cell.length_a   1.000
_cell.length_b   1.000
_cell.length_c   1.000
_cell.angle_alpha   90.00
_cell.angle_beta   90.00
_cell.angle_gamma   90.00
#
_symmetry.space_group_name_H-M   'P 1'
#
loop_
_entity.id
_entity.type
_entity.pdbx_description
1 polymer ?
#
loop_
_entity_poly.entity_id
_entity_poly.type
_entity_poly.pdbx_seq_one_letter_code
_entity_poly.pdbx_strand_id
1 'polypeptide(L)'
;MIIPLPVPGTFTYRIPYELNEVVKVGQRAIVQFGRKKVLAGLISQLHEEIPSNFSPKYILVLLDENPVIFPLQLEFWSWMKQYYMCHIGELMQAALPSALKLSSESLITLSRDYQPDAQTLNEYEFQIVEALELQSKLTLTEVSQILGFQKVMPLIKNMIDKKMIVMEEDLKEKYHEKTEKFVRLRPEMKSDEAMQQLMDQLEKRAYKQLEIVLAFLSHPAEHGQEKEVSQQILLKKSNASHAQLKALAEKGVFDIFERTISRLTRYAANSSPDAILLAPNQQLALEQIKQHFTEKAAVLLHGVTSSG
;
A
#
# COMPACT_ATOMS: atom_id res chain seq x y z
N MET A 1 3.66 24.50 10.31
CA MET A 1 3.58 23.61 9.12
C MET A 1 2.94 22.29 9.48
N ILE A 2 1.97 21.83 8.68
CA ILE A 2 1.32 20.52 8.81
C ILE A 2 2.15 19.48 8.07
N ILE A 3 2.40 18.33 8.68
CA ILE A 3 3.16 17.21 8.11
C ILE A 3 2.20 16.03 7.90
N PRO A 4 2.26 15.29 6.77
CA PRO A 4 1.34 14.20 6.46
C PRO A 4 1.71 12.95 7.27
N LEU A 5 1.62 13.03 8.59
CA LEU A 5 1.88 11.94 9.53
C LEU A 5 0.86 12.01 10.67
N PRO A 6 0.55 10.87 11.32
CA PRO A 6 -0.35 10.83 12.48
C PRO A 6 0.37 11.32 13.74
N VAL A 7 0.73 12.61 13.73
CA VAL A 7 1.44 13.27 14.83
C VAL A 7 0.67 14.52 15.28
N PRO A 8 0.72 14.86 16.58
CA PRO A 8 -0.01 16.00 17.11
C PRO A 8 0.56 17.33 16.64
N GLY A 9 -0.36 18.22 16.27
CA GLY A 9 -0.07 19.65 16.07
C GLY A 9 0.59 19.98 14.73
N THR A 10 1.36 21.07 14.75
CA THR A 10 2.13 21.57 13.61
C THR A 10 3.58 21.79 14.03
N PHE A 11 4.48 21.86 13.05
CA PHE A 11 5.91 22.00 13.28
C PHE A 11 6.41 23.33 12.72
N THR A 12 7.35 23.95 13.42
CA THR A 12 7.96 25.22 13.04
C THR A 12 9.24 24.98 12.25
N TYR A 13 9.36 25.67 11.12
CA TYR A 13 10.54 25.68 10.25
C TYR A 13 10.90 27.12 9.94
N ARG A 14 12.18 27.35 9.64
CA ARG A 14 12.69 28.65 9.23
C ARG A 14 12.59 28.80 7.72
N ILE A 15 12.29 30.01 7.28
CA ILE A 15 12.23 30.37 5.86
C ILE A 15 13.62 30.93 5.46
N PRO A 16 14.27 30.38 4.42
CA PRO A 16 15.44 30.99 3.78
C PRO A 16 15.11 32.39 3.27
N TYR A 17 16.10 33.30 3.33
CA TYR A 17 15.89 34.71 2.99
C TYR A 17 15.32 34.90 1.57
N GLU A 18 15.75 34.06 0.62
CA GLU A 18 15.33 34.13 -0.79
C GLU A 18 13.86 33.74 -1.00
N LEU A 19 13.21 33.16 0.00
CA LEU A 19 11.81 32.71 -0.06
C LEU A 19 10.84 33.66 0.62
N ASN A 20 11.31 34.69 1.34
CA ASN A 20 10.46 35.57 2.16
C ASN A 20 9.34 36.24 1.35
N GLU A 21 9.63 36.69 0.12
CA GLU A 21 8.67 37.42 -0.73
C GLU A 21 7.64 36.51 -1.42
N VAL A 22 7.95 35.22 -1.55
CA VAL A 22 7.14 34.28 -2.35
C VAL A 22 6.35 33.28 -1.50
N VAL A 23 6.75 33.11 -0.24
CA VAL A 23 6.13 32.14 0.66
C VAL A 23 4.77 32.66 1.14
N LYS A 24 3.76 31.80 1.10
CA LYS A 24 2.38 32.09 1.47
C LYS A 24 1.78 30.92 2.24
N VAL A 25 0.85 31.23 3.13
CA VAL A 25 0.00 30.21 3.77
C VAL A 25 -0.75 29.43 2.68
N GLY A 26 -0.82 28.11 2.85
CA GLY A 26 -1.49 27.21 1.92
C GLY A 26 -0.61 26.64 0.80
N GLN A 27 0.65 27.07 0.69
CA GLN A 27 1.64 26.41 -0.18
C GLN A 27 2.24 25.19 0.51
N ARG A 28 2.74 24.25 -0.30
CA ARG A 28 3.51 23.10 0.19
C ARG A 28 5.01 23.37 0.10
N ALA A 29 5.76 22.79 1.02
CA ALA A 29 7.21 22.88 1.05
C ALA A 29 7.83 21.55 1.51
N ILE A 30 9.00 21.23 0.99
CA ILE A 30 9.82 20.10 1.42
C ILE A 30 10.56 20.48 2.70
N VAL A 31 10.50 19.58 3.68
CA VAL A 31 11.17 19.74 4.96
C VAL A 31 11.77 18.43 5.44
N GLN A 32 12.82 18.53 6.24
CA GLN A 32 13.38 17.39 6.95
C GLN A 32 12.68 17.19 8.30
N PHE A 33 11.96 16.08 8.44
CA PHE A 33 11.31 15.66 9.67
C PHE A 33 12.13 14.59 10.41
N GLY A 34 12.57 14.89 11.63
CA GLY A 34 13.45 14.01 12.41
C GLY A 34 14.87 13.91 11.81
N ARG A 35 15.49 12.73 11.91
CA ARG A 35 16.90 12.53 11.49
C ARG A 35 17.10 12.29 9.99
N LYS A 36 16.17 11.59 9.33
CA LYS A 36 16.37 11.13 7.94
C LYS A 36 15.18 11.36 7.01
N LYS A 37 13.98 11.66 7.51
CA LYS A 37 12.80 11.74 6.65
C LYS A 37 12.71 13.12 6.01
N VAL A 38 12.55 13.16 4.69
CA VAL A 38 12.27 14.37 3.92
C VAL A 38 10.85 14.23 3.39
N LEU A 39 9.98 15.21 3.67
CA LEU A 39 8.54 15.11 3.40
C LEU A 39 8.01 16.44 2.87
N ALA A 40 6.96 16.39 2.06
CA ALA A 40 6.16 17.57 1.72
C ALA A 40 5.21 17.91 2.87
N GLY A 41 5.33 19.12 3.43
CA GLY A 41 4.42 19.68 4.41
C GLY A 41 3.63 20.86 3.85
N LEU A 42 2.53 21.21 4.49
CA LEU A 42 1.69 22.37 4.13
C LEU A 42 1.92 23.52 5.10
N ILE A 43 2.17 24.71 4.58
CA ILE A 43 2.38 25.93 5.36
C ILE A 43 1.01 26.38 5.88
N SER A 44 0.77 26.19 7.18
CA SER A 44 -0.49 26.54 7.83
C SER A 44 -0.52 27.95 8.42
N GLN A 45 0.66 28.49 8.75
CA GLN A 45 0.83 29.78 9.41
C GLN A 45 2.24 30.30 9.16
N LEU A 46 2.37 31.62 9.02
CA LEU A 46 3.63 32.35 8.99
C LEU A 46 3.71 33.24 10.25
N HIS A 47 4.87 33.29 10.89
CA HIS A 47 5.10 34.11 12.08
C HIS A 47 6.60 34.44 12.20
N GLU A 48 6.90 35.49 12.96
CA GLU A 48 8.29 35.89 13.27
C GLU A 48 8.74 35.45 14.67
N GLU A 49 7.85 34.84 15.45
CA GLU A 49 8.16 34.33 16.79
C GLU A 49 9.19 33.19 16.72
N ILE A 50 10.38 33.42 17.29
CA ILE A 50 11.45 32.42 17.33
C ILE A 50 11.19 31.48 18.53
N PRO A 51 11.05 30.16 18.30
CA PRO A 51 10.90 29.21 19.40
C PRO A 51 12.11 29.24 20.35
N SER A 52 11.86 29.33 21.65
CA SER A 52 12.93 29.39 22.66
C SER A 52 13.54 28.03 22.99
N ASN A 53 12.82 26.94 22.71
CA ASN A 53 13.13 25.58 23.14
C ASN A 53 13.83 24.72 22.07
N PHE A 54 13.97 25.20 20.84
CA PHE A 54 14.72 24.51 19.78
C PHE A 54 15.08 25.47 18.66
N SER A 55 16.09 25.11 17.86
CA SER A 55 16.42 25.81 16.62
C SER A 55 15.63 25.21 15.45
N PRO A 56 14.74 25.97 14.78
CA PRO A 56 13.98 25.47 13.63
C PRO A 56 14.90 25.17 12.46
N LYS A 57 14.71 24.01 11.83
CA LYS A 57 15.36 23.68 10.54
C LYS A 57 14.78 24.54 9.42
N TYR A 58 15.55 24.76 8.37
CA TYR A 58 15.06 25.46 7.19
C TYR A 58 14.07 24.60 6.38
N ILE A 59 13.10 25.25 5.73
CA ILE A 59 12.43 24.67 4.58
C ILE A 59 13.45 24.46 3.47
N LEU A 60 13.40 23.28 2.83
CA LEU A 60 14.35 22.87 1.81
C LEU A 60 13.91 23.31 0.42
N VAL A 61 12.62 23.24 0.14
CA VAL A 61 12.07 23.57 -1.19
C VAL A 61 10.65 24.08 -1.05
N LEU A 62 10.27 25.11 -1.80
CA LEU A 62 8.86 25.47 -2.00
C LEU A 62 8.32 24.73 -3.22
N LEU A 63 7.22 23.99 -3.07
CA LEU A 63 6.69 23.12 -4.13
C LEU A 63 5.72 23.85 -5.07
N ASP A 64 5.04 24.88 -4.56
CA ASP A 64 3.96 25.56 -5.26
C ASP A 64 4.23 27.06 -5.41
N GLU A 65 3.93 27.63 -6.58
CA GLU A 65 3.96 29.09 -6.80
C GLU A 65 2.78 29.77 -6.09
N ASN A 66 1.61 29.14 -6.07
CA ASN A 66 0.39 29.65 -5.46
C ASN A 66 -0.13 28.70 -4.38
N PRO A 67 -0.87 29.19 -3.37
CA PRO A 67 -1.51 28.33 -2.38
C PRO A 67 -2.40 27.27 -3.02
N VAL A 68 -2.21 26.01 -2.62
CA VAL A 68 -3.06 24.88 -3.03
C VAL A 68 -4.19 24.64 -2.04
N ILE A 69 -4.07 25.18 -0.83
CA ILE A 69 -5.10 25.16 0.21
C ILE A 69 -5.36 26.61 0.64
N PHE A 70 -6.63 26.98 0.75
CA PHE A 70 -7.06 28.32 1.13
C PHE A 70 -7.40 28.42 2.63
N PRO A 71 -7.43 29.64 3.22
CA PRO A 71 -7.71 29.83 4.64
C PRO A 71 -9.00 29.15 5.14
N LEU A 72 -10.09 29.25 4.36
CA LEU A 72 -11.37 28.62 4.72
C LEU A 72 -11.27 27.09 4.85
N GLN A 73 -10.44 26.46 4.01
CA GLN A 73 -10.19 25.01 4.10
C GLN A 73 -9.37 24.66 5.33
N LEU A 74 -8.38 25.49 5.70
CA LEU A 74 -7.62 25.30 6.95
C LEU A 74 -8.51 25.41 8.19
N GLU A 75 -9.45 26.37 8.20
CA GLU A 75 -10.45 26.50 9.27
C GLU A 75 -11.35 25.26 9.34
N PHE A 76 -11.83 24.79 8.18
CA PHE A 76 -12.63 23.57 8.11
C PHE A 76 -11.85 22.34 8.60
N TRP A 77 -10.57 22.22 8.27
CA TRP A 77 -9.72 21.14 8.77
C TRP A 77 -9.50 21.24 10.29
N SER A 78 -9.38 22.45 10.83
CA SER A 78 -9.31 22.67 12.28
C SER A 78 -10.60 22.19 12.98
N TRP A 79 -11.77 22.50 12.43
CA TRP A 79 -13.05 21.99 12.91
C TRP A 79 -13.12 20.46 12.85
N MET A 80 -12.77 19.85 11.71
CA MET A 80 -12.78 18.38 11.56
C MET A 80 -11.83 17.71 12.55
N LYS A 81 -10.63 18.26 12.75
CA LYS A 81 -9.64 17.74 13.69
C LYS A 81 -10.22 17.67 15.11
N GLN A 82 -10.93 18.71 15.53
CA GLN A 82 -11.58 18.79 16.84
C GLN A 82 -12.76 17.82 16.94
N TYR A 83 -13.63 17.80 15.91
CA TYR A 83 -14.85 17.01 15.91
C TYR A 83 -14.57 15.50 15.84
N TYR A 84 -13.64 15.08 14.99
CA TYR A 84 -13.30 13.67 14.78
C TYR A 84 -12.11 13.19 15.60
N MET A 85 -11.55 14.03 16.48
CA MET A 85 -10.43 13.70 17.37
C MET A 85 -9.22 13.08 16.64
N CYS A 86 -8.94 13.54 15.42
CA CYS A 86 -7.85 13.03 14.59
C CYS A 86 -6.69 14.02 14.49
N HIS A 87 -5.58 13.60 13.88
CA HIS A 87 -4.46 14.50 13.64
C HIS A 87 -4.64 15.29 12.36
N ILE A 88 -4.23 16.56 12.37
CA ILE A 88 -4.34 17.46 11.21
C ILE A 88 -3.52 16.94 10.00
N GLY A 89 -2.44 16.19 10.25
CA GLY A 89 -1.65 15.53 9.22
C GLY A 89 -2.40 14.40 8.51
N GLU A 90 -3.26 13.67 9.22
CA GLU A 90 -4.10 12.61 8.65
C GLU A 90 -5.21 13.22 7.79
N LEU A 91 -5.82 14.31 8.25
CA LEU A 91 -6.78 15.08 7.44
C LEU A 91 -6.14 15.60 6.15
N MET A 92 -4.91 16.12 6.22
CA MET A 92 -4.18 16.54 5.02
C MET A 92 -3.98 15.39 4.03
N GLN A 93 -3.58 14.21 4.53
CA GLN A 93 -3.46 13.02 3.67
C GLN A 93 -4.79 12.58 3.06
N ALA A 94 -5.90 12.72 3.77
CA ALA A 94 -7.21 12.36 3.25
C ALA A 94 -7.76 13.39 2.25
N ALA A 95 -7.56 14.68 2.53
CA ALA A 95 -8.19 15.79 1.82
C ALA A 95 -7.46 16.19 0.53
N LEU A 96 -6.13 16.05 0.47
CA LEU A 96 -5.39 16.39 -0.75
C LEU A 96 -5.66 15.34 -1.85
N PRO A 97 -5.83 15.73 -3.13
CA PRO A 97 -5.76 14.81 -4.27
C PRO A 97 -4.42 14.07 -4.34
N SER A 98 -4.37 12.88 -4.94
CA SER A 98 -3.12 12.12 -5.11
C SER A 98 -2.02 12.93 -5.79
N ALA A 99 -2.35 13.68 -6.85
CA ALA A 99 -1.42 14.59 -7.52
C ALA A 99 -0.82 15.69 -6.61
N LEU A 100 -1.49 16.00 -5.49
CA LEU A 100 -1.00 16.94 -4.48
C LEU A 100 -0.41 16.24 -3.24
N LYS A 101 -0.54 14.92 -3.13
CA LYS A 101 0.17 14.10 -2.14
C LYS A 101 1.54 13.75 -2.68
N LEU A 102 2.42 14.75 -2.74
CA LEU A 102 3.84 14.52 -3.00
C LEU A 102 4.45 13.80 -1.78
N SER A 103 4.36 12.48 -1.78
CA SER A 103 5.19 11.65 -0.93
C SER A 103 6.61 11.65 -1.51
N SER A 104 7.62 11.49 -0.67
CA SER A 104 9.02 11.31 -1.06
C SER A 104 9.28 10.07 -1.93
N GLU A 105 8.22 9.39 -2.38
CA GLU A 105 8.21 8.14 -3.15
C GLU A 105 7.73 8.36 -4.59
N SER A 106 7.26 9.56 -4.97
CA SER A 106 6.94 9.86 -6.37
C SER A 106 8.20 9.74 -7.23
N LEU A 107 8.15 8.85 -8.22
CA LEU A 107 9.25 8.60 -9.13
C LEU A 107 9.05 9.45 -10.40
N ILE A 108 10.14 9.97 -10.91
CA ILE A 108 10.20 10.57 -12.24
C ILE A 108 10.91 9.60 -13.19
N THR A 109 10.41 9.51 -14.40
CA THR A 109 10.98 8.71 -15.49
C THR A 109 11.06 9.56 -16.76
N LEU A 110 11.94 9.20 -17.70
CA LEU A 110 11.92 9.82 -19.02
C LEU A 110 10.63 9.43 -19.75
N SER A 111 10.02 10.41 -20.41
CA SER A 111 8.86 10.16 -21.26
C SER A 111 9.23 9.24 -22.42
N ARG A 112 8.33 8.34 -22.82
CA ARG A 112 8.55 7.46 -23.98
C ARG A 112 8.65 8.24 -25.29
N ASP A 113 8.05 9.43 -25.32
CA ASP A 113 8.04 10.33 -26.47
C ASP A 113 9.21 11.33 -26.43
N TYR A 114 10.07 11.26 -25.41
CA TYR A 114 11.23 12.12 -25.30
C TYR A 114 12.25 11.77 -26.38
N GLN A 115 12.56 12.74 -27.24
CA GLN A 115 13.67 12.64 -28.19
C GLN A 115 14.87 13.40 -27.63
N PRO A 116 16.05 12.78 -27.54
CA PRO A 116 17.23 13.42 -26.98
C PRO A 116 17.75 14.49 -27.93
N ASP A 117 17.36 15.74 -27.70
CA ASP A 117 18.01 16.91 -28.30
C ASP A 117 18.74 17.70 -27.22
N ALA A 118 20.01 17.34 -27.02
CA ALA A 118 20.90 17.93 -26.03
C ALA A 118 21.12 19.45 -26.24
N GLN A 119 20.79 20.01 -27.41
CA GLN A 119 20.98 21.43 -27.70
C GLN A 119 19.88 22.33 -27.12
N THR A 120 18.78 21.75 -26.63
CA THR A 120 17.64 22.49 -26.07
C THR A 120 17.53 22.43 -24.55
N LEU A 121 18.38 21.62 -23.91
CA LEU A 121 18.38 21.42 -22.47
C LEU A 121 19.21 22.50 -21.77
N ASN A 122 18.68 23.04 -20.68
CA ASN A 122 19.52 23.80 -19.76
C ASN A 122 20.41 22.86 -18.92
N GLU A 123 21.43 23.41 -18.25
CA GLU A 123 22.40 22.64 -17.47
C GLU A 123 21.75 21.72 -16.41
N TYR A 124 20.67 22.17 -15.76
CA TYR A 124 19.96 21.39 -14.75
C TYR A 124 19.05 20.31 -15.36
N GLU A 125 18.40 20.61 -16.50
CA GLU A 125 17.62 19.63 -17.27
C GLU A 125 18.54 18.52 -17.77
N PHE A 126 19.74 18.87 -18.24
CA PHE A 126 20.75 17.91 -18.70
C PHE A 126 21.18 16.96 -17.58
N GLN A 127 21.48 17.47 -16.38
CA GLN A 127 21.86 16.63 -15.24
C GLN A 127 20.75 15.65 -14.82
N ILE A 128 19.48 16.08 -14.87
CA ILE A 128 18.35 15.18 -14.59
C ILE A 128 18.23 14.10 -15.68
N VAL A 129 18.32 14.48 -16.95
CA VAL A 129 18.20 13.54 -18.07
C VAL A 129 19.33 12.52 -18.03
N GLU A 130 20.58 12.95 -17.85
CA GLU A 130 21.74 12.05 -17.73
C GLU A 130 21.57 11.08 -16.54
N ALA A 131 21.12 11.58 -15.39
CA ALA A 131 20.84 10.74 -14.24
C ALA A 131 19.70 9.74 -14.50
N LEU A 132 18.67 10.12 -15.27
CA LEU A 132 17.57 9.23 -15.66
C LEU A 132 17.96 8.21 -16.75
N GLU A 133 18.95 8.52 -17.58
CA GLU A 133 19.53 7.56 -18.54
C GLU A 133 20.36 6.49 -17.81
N LEU A 134 21.09 6.88 -16.76
CA LEU A 134 21.83 5.97 -15.89
C LEU A 134 20.93 5.16 -14.96
N GLN A 135 19.89 5.81 -14.41
CA GLN A 135 18.92 5.22 -13.49
C GLN A 135 17.52 5.44 -14.05
N SER A 136 16.86 4.36 -14.49
CA SER A 136 15.55 4.43 -15.17
C SER A 136 14.45 5.17 -14.42
N LYS A 137 14.60 5.36 -13.09
CA LYS A 137 13.68 6.10 -12.23
C LYS A 137 14.48 6.88 -11.18
N LEU A 138 14.04 8.10 -10.88
CA LEU A 138 14.58 8.91 -9.77
C LEU A 138 13.45 9.39 -8.86
N THR A 139 13.71 9.45 -7.57
CA THR A 139 12.85 10.17 -6.61
C THR A 139 13.16 11.66 -6.64
N LEU A 140 12.21 12.49 -6.22
CA LEU A 140 12.44 13.93 -6.06
C LEU A 140 13.54 14.27 -5.05
N THR A 141 13.79 13.38 -4.09
CA THR A 141 14.87 13.55 -3.12
C THR A 141 16.23 13.37 -3.80
N GLU A 142 16.36 12.36 -4.65
CA GLU A 142 17.59 12.12 -5.43
C GLU A 142 17.84 13.26 -6.42
N VAL A 143 16.79 13.75 -7.10
CA VAL A 143 16.91 14.92 -7.99
C VAL A 143 17.40 16.16 -7.23
N SER A 144 16.86 16.42 -6.03
CA SER A 144 17.30 17.54 -5.20
C SER A 144 18.75 17.37 -4.71
N GLN A 145 19.19 16.14 -4.46
CA GLN A 145 20.59 15.85 -4.09
C GLN A 145 21.55 16.03 -5.27
N ILE A 146 21.16 15.59 -6.47
CA ILE A 146 21.96 15.71 -7.70
C ILE A 146 22.20 17.19 -8.04
N LEU A 147 21.14 17.99 -8.01
CA LEU A 147 21.20 19.39 -8.44
C LEU A 147 21.79 20.34 -7.37
N GLY A 148 21.90 19.90 -6.12
CA GLY A 148 22.29 20.75 -4.99
C GLY A 148 21.35 21.95 -4.77
N PHE A 149 20.19 21.98 -5.44
CA PHE A 149 19.31 23.14 -5.57
C PHE A 149 18.01 22.96 -4.78
N GLN A 150 17.56 24.05 -4.16
CA GLN A 150 16.38 24.10 -3.29
C GLN A 150 15.06 24.37 -4.02
N LYS A 151 15.03 24.44 -5.36
CA LYS A 151 13.79 24.67 -6.15
C LYS A 151 13.71 23.71 -7.32
N VAL A 152 13.57 22.42 -7.03
CA VAL A 152 13.46 21.38 -8.07
C VAL A 152 12.08 21.33 -8.74
N MET A 153 11.00 21.79 -8.08
CA MET A 153 9.66 21.66 -8.64
C MET A 153 9.36 22.51 -9.87
N PRO A 154 9.76 23.79 -9.95
CA PRO A 154 9.56 24.56 -11.17
C PRO A 154 10.27 23.93 -12.37
N LEU A 155 11.46 23.35 -12.13
CA LEU A 155 12.22 22.61 -13.12
C LEU A 155 11.48 21.33 -13.54
N ILE A 156 11.11 20.46 -12.59
CA ILE A 156 10.35 19.24 -12.82
C ILE A 156 9.05 19.53 -13.58
N LYS A 157 8.29 20.56 -13.16
CA LYS A 157 7.05 20.98 -13.81
C LYS A 157 7.30 21.41 -15.25
N ASN A 158 8.32 22.23 -15.49
CA ASN A 158 8.70 22.64 -16.85
C ASN A 158 9.12 21.43 -17.71
N MET A 159 9.85 20.47 -17.12
CA MET A 159 10.23 19.25 -17.81
C MET A 159 9.01 18.35 -18.14
N ILE A 160 7.99 18.32 -17.28
CA ILE A 160 6.71 17.64 -17.55
C ILE A 160 5.93 18.38 -18.64
N ASP A 161 5.84 19.71 -18.57
CA ASP A 161 5.13 20.54 -19.56
C ASP A 161 5.78 20.43 -20.96
N LYS A 162 7.12 20.32 -21.01
CA LYS A 162 7.91 20.00 -22.21
C LYS A 162 7.83 18.53 -22.62
N LYS A 163 7.08 17.68 -21.91
CA LYS A 163 6.94 16.23 -22.13
C LYS A 163 8.25 15.44 -22.10
N MET A 164 9.26 15.93 -21.39
CA MET A 164 10.56 15.28 -21.27
C MET A 164 10.54 14.17 -20.21
N ILE A 165 9.84 14.42 -19.10
CA ILE A 165 9.69 13.46 -18.01
C ILE A 165 8.22 13.21 -17.70
N VAL A 166 7.94 12.04 -17.14
CA VAL A 166 6.62 11.65 -16.63
C VAL A 166 6.78 11.30 -15.15
N MET A 167 5.76 11.64 -14.35
CA MET A 167 5.70 11.16 -12.98
C MET A 167 5.03 9.78 -12.96
N GLU A 168 5.75 8.79 -12.48
CA GLU A 168 5.20 7.48 -12.14
C GLU A 168 5.00 7.41 -10.62
N GLU A 169 3.77 7.15 -10.20
CA GLU A 169 3.56 6.61 -8.86
C GLU A 169 3.93 5.14 -8.92
N ASP A 170 4.95 4.73 -8.14
CA ASP A 170 5.09 3.31 -7.83
C ASP A 170 3.87 2.97 -6.96
N LEU A 171 2.80 2.50 -7.60
CA LEU A 171 1.73 1.76 -6.96
C LEU A 171 2.38 0.49 -6.40
N LYS A 172 3.14 0.63 -5.31
CA LYS A 172 3.28 -0.45 -4.35
C LYS A 172 1.90 -0.60 -3.76
N GLU A 173 1.06 -1.38 -4.44
CA GLU A 173 -0.15 -1.90 -3.86
C GLU A 173 0.23 -2.37 -2.46
N LYS A 174 -0.24 -1.66 -1.44
CA LYS A 174 -0.07 -2.06 -0.03
C LYS A 174 -0.79 -3.38 0.26
N TYR A 175 -1.42 -3.97 -0.76
CA TYR A 175 -2.04 -5.27 -0.73
C TYR A 175 -1.26 -6.22 -1.65
N HIS A 176 -0.18 -6.78 -1.13
CA HIS A 176 0.28 -8.05 -1.66
C HIS A 176 -0.70 -9.11 -1.17
N GLU A 177 -1.37 -9.82 -2.08
CA GLU A 177 -2.10 -11.02 -1.71
C GLU A 177 -1.20 -11.90 -0.84
N LYS A 178 -1.69 -12.29 0.35
CA LYS A 178 -0.92 -13.19 1.20
C LYS A 178 -0.95 -14.57 0.55
N THR A 179 0.11 -14.90 -0.17
CA THR A 179 0.33 -16.25 -0.67
C THR A 179 0.96 -17.09 0.44
N GLU A 180 0.53 -18.35 0.54
CA GLU A 180 1.13 -19.33 1.42
C GLU A 180 1.37 -20.62 0.64
N LYS A 181 2.43 -21.34 0.98
CA LYS A 181 2.78 -22.61 0.34
C LYS A 181 1.94 -23.73 0.91
N PHE A 182 1.24 -24.43 0.05
CA PHE A 182 0.51 -25.64 0.36
C PHE A 182 1.21 -26.86 -0.22
N VAL A 183 0.99 -27.99 0.43
CA VAL A 183 1.51 -29.31 0.08
C VAL A 183 0.32 -30.20 -0.23
N ARG A 184 0.34 -30.88 -1.39
CA ARG A 184 -0.63 -31.91 -1.74
C ARG A 184 0.07 -33.18 -2.19
N LEU A 185 -0.59 -34.32 -2.05
CA LEU A 185 -0.06 -35.61 -2.50
C LEU A 185 -0.15 -35.71 -4.03
N ARG A 186 0.91 -36.18 -4.67
CA ARG A 186 0.89 -36.41 -6.12
C ARG A 186 -0.08 -37.55 -6.49
N PRO A 187 -0.72 -37.51 -7.67
CA PRO A 187 -1.65 -38.57 -8.11
C PRO A 187 -1.06 -39.96 -8.07
N GLU A 188 0.24 -40.11 -8.41
CA GLU A 188 0.95 -41.39 -8.46
C GLU A 188 1.10 -42.02 -7.07
N MET A 189 1.09 -41.21 -6.02
CA MET A 189 1.21 -41.65 -4.64
C MET A 189 -0.14 -41.87 -3.94
N LYS A 190 -1.27 -41.74 -4.65
CA LYS A 190 -2.61 -41.98 -4.09
C LYS A 190 -2.96 -43.47 -3.99
N SER A 191 -2.21 -44.38 -4.63
CA SER A 191 -2.39 -45.83 -4.49
C SER A 191 -1.85 -46.32 -3.16
N ASP A 192 -2.59 -47.24 -2.52
CA ASP A 192 -2.23 -47.84 -1.25
C ASP A 192 -0.91 -48.64 -1.36
N GLU A 193 -0.68 -49.34 -2.47
CA GLU A 193 0.55 -50.09 -2.71
C GLU A 193 1.78 -49.17 -2.82
N ALA A 194 1.64 -48.06 -3.54
CA ALA A 194 2.71 -47.07 -3.70
C ALA A 194 3.06 -46.39 -2.37
N MET A 195 2.03 -46.06 -1.57
CA MET A 195 2.20 -45.45 -0.26
C MET A 195 2.89 -46.41 0.73
N GLN A 196 2.50 -47.68 0.75
CA GLN A 196 3.14 -48.69 1.60
C GLN A 196 4.62 -48.87 1.27
N GLN A 197 4.96 -48.99 -0.02
CA GLN A 197 6.35 -49.10 -0.45
C GLN A 197 7.18 -47.87 -0.06
N LEU A 198 6.60 -46.67 -0.17
CA LEU A 198 7.26 -45.45 0.27
C LEU A 198 7.51 -45.47 1.78
N MET A 199 6.52 -45.84 2.59
CA MET A 199 6.66 -45.89 4.04
C MET A 199 7.76 -46.87 4.48
N ASP A 200 7.79 -48.08 3.91
CA ASP A 200 8.82 -49.09 4.20
C ASP A 200 10.24 -48.62 3.84
N GLN A 201 10.37 -47.85 2.75
CA GLN A 201 11.65 -47.27 2.34
C GLN A 201 12.09 -46.13 3.28
N LEU A 202 11.15 -45.27 3.68
CA LEU A 202 11.44 -44.13 4.55
C LEU A 202 11.73 -44.55 5.99
N GLU A 203 11.07 -45.60 6.50
CA GLU A 203 11.30 -46.13 7.85
C GLU A 203 12.77 -46.54 8.07
N LYS A 204 13.40 -47.13 7.04
CA LYS A 204 14.77 -47.67 7.15
C LYS A 204 15.86 -46.60 7.18
N ARG A 205 15.67 -45.44 6.55
CA ARG A 205 16.76 -44.48 6.27
C ARG A 205 16.38 -43.00 6.39
N ALA A 206 15.11 -42.67 6.54
CA ALA A 206 14.62 -41.30 6.46
C ALA A 206 13.41 -41.07 7.39
N TYR A 207 13.57 -41.36 8.69
CA TYR A 207 12.52 -41.26 9.70
C TYR A 207 11.80 -39.89 9.72
N LYS A 208 12.54 -38.79 9.55
CA LYS A 208 11.94 -37.44 9.46
C LYS A 208 11.08 -37.21 8.21
N GLN A 209 11.38 -37.89 7.11
CA GLN A 209 10.52 -37.85 5.93
C GLN A 209 9.25 -38.68 6.15
N LEU A 210 9.33 -39.80 6.86
CA LEU A 210 8.17 -40.59 7.27
C LEU A 210 7.23 -39.77 8.18
N GLU A 211 7.78 -39.03 9.16
CA GLU A 211 6.98 -38.14 10.03
C GLU A 211 6.23 -37.07 9.23
N ILE A 212 6.81 -36.52 8.15
CA ILE A 212 6.11 -35.59 7.24
C ILE A 212 4.93 -36.28 6.57
N VAL A 213 5.12 -37.50 6.04
CA VAL A 213 4.06 -38.27 5.36
C VAL A 213 2.92 -38.59 6.34
N LEU A 214 3.24 -39.04 7.55
CA LEU A 214 2.25 -39.30 8.60
C LEU A 214 1.53 -38.03 9.06
N ALA A 215 2.25 -36.92 9.22
CA ALA A 215 1.66 -35.62 9.56
C ALA A 215 0.72 -35.10 8.46
N PHE A 216 1.03 -35.37 7.19
CA PHE A 216 0.14 -35.11 6.08
C PHE A 216 -1.09 -36.01 6.17
N LEU A 217 -0.93 -37.34 6.25
CA LEU A 217 -2.03 -38.31 6.27
C LEU A 217 -2.99 -38.15 7.47
N SER A 218 -2.49 -37.73 8.63
CA SER A 218 -3.31 -37.44 9.81
C SER A 218 -4.06 -36.09 9.75
N HIS A 219 -3.78 -35.23 8.79
CA HIS A 219 -4.53 -33.97 8.61
C HIS A 219 -5.93 -34.27 8.05
N PRO A 220 -7.04 -33.77 8.62
CA PRO A 220 -8.36 -33.97 8.05
C PRO A 220 -8.44 -33.32 6.66
N ALA A 221 -9.07 -34.00 5.70
CA ALA A 221 -9.41 -33.36 4.43
C ALA A 221 -10.59 -32.40 4.63
N GLU A 222 -10.56 -31.24 3.99
CA GLU A 222 -11.74 -30.37 3.91
C GLU A 222 -12.78 -31.03 3.00
N HIS A 223 -14.06 -30.95 3.39
CA HIS A 223 -15.16 -31.70 2.79
C HIS A 223 -15.19 -31.59 1.26
N GLY A 224 -15.03 -32.72 0.56
CA GLY A 224 -15.17 -32.80 -0.89
C GLY A 224 -14.01 -32.22 -1.72
N GLN A 225 -12.91 -31.80 -1.09
CA GLN A 225 -11.73 -31.25 -1.78
C GLN A 225 -10.52 -32.17 -1.70
N GLU A 226 -9.59 -32.00 -2.64
CA GLU A 226 -8.27 -32.62 -2.53
C GLU A 226 -7.59 -32.14 -1.24
N LYS A 227 -6.89 -33.06 -0.59
CA LYS A 227 -6.25 -32.78 0.69
C LYS A 227 -5.00 -31.93 0.48
N GLU A 228 -5.09 -30.69 0.97
CA GLU A 228 -4.03 -29.69 0.89
C GLU A 228 -3.67 -29.23 2.30
N VAL A 229 -2.39 -29.23 2.65
CA VAL A 229 -1.91 -28.83 3.99
C VAL A 229 -0.90 -27.70 3.86
N SER A 230 -1.05 -26.64 4.66
CA SER A 230 -0.04 -25.58 4.74
C SER A 230 1.33 -26.16 5.07
N GLN A 231 2.37 -25.75 4.34
CA GLN A 231 3.76 -26.12 4.58
C GLN A 231 4.17 -25.83 6.04
N GLN A 232 3.71 -24.71 6.60
CA GLN A 232 4.05 -24.32 7.97
C GLN A 232 3.43 -25.28 8.99
N ILE A 233 2.14 -25.62 8.81
CA ILE A 233 1.45 -26.58 9.67
C ILE A 233 2.11 -27.96 9.58
N LEU A 234 2.45 -28.39 8.36
CA LEU A 234 3.05 -29.69 8.12
C LEU A 234 4.44 -29.83 8.76
N LEU A 235 5.32 -28.84 8.56
CA LEU A 235 6.65 -28.83 9.16
C LEU A 235 6.61 -28.72 10.69
N LYS A 236 5.66 -27.94 11.24
CA LYS A 236 5.48 -27.81 12.69
C LYS A 236 4.98 -29.11 13.33
N LYS A 237 4.02 -29.81 12.69
CA LYS A 237 3.50 -31.10 13.19
C LYS A 237 4.52 -32.23 13.07
N SER A 238 5.31 -32.26 12.01
CA SER A 238 6.34 -33.28 11.80
C SER A 238 7.68 -32.97 12.46
N ASN A 239 7.86 -31.77 13.03
CA ASN A 239 9.16 -31.28 13.54
C ASN A 239 10.31 -31.55 12.54
N ALA A 240 10.03 -31.24 11.27
CA ALA A 240 10.90 -31.51 10.13
C ALA A 240 11.36 -30.21 9.46
N SER A 241 12.43 -30.29 8.67
CA SER A 241 13.02 -29.14 7.97
C SER A 241 12.50 -28.98 6.54
N HIS A 242 12.63 -27.76 6.00
CA HIS A 242 12.28 -27.47 4.61
C HIS A 242 13.04 -28.36 3.61
N ALA A 243 14.29 -28.73 3.91
CA ALA A 243 15.09 -29.61 3.07
C ALA A 243 14.52 -31.03 2.99
N GLN A 244 13.95 -31.54 4.10
CA GLN A 244 13.33 -32.86 4.15
C GLN A 244 12.04 -32.90 3.34
N LEU A 245 11.23 -31.84 3.42
CA LEU A 245 10.03 -31.71 2.58
C LEU A 245 10.38 -31.52 1.10
N LYS A 246 11.41 -30.73 0.79
CA LYS A 246 11.88 -30.54 -0.59
C LYS A 246 12.37 -31.86 -1.20
N ALA A 247 13.12 -32.66 -0.45
CA ALA A 247 13.56 -33.97 -0.89
C ALA A 247 12.39 -34.92 -1.17
N LEU A 248 11.28 -34.83 -0.42
CA LEU A 248 10.06 -35.58 -0.71
C LEU A 248 9.36 -35.07 -1.99
N ALA A 249 9.35 -33.77 -2.23
CA ALA A 249 8.85 -33.20 -3.48
C ALA A 249 9.71 -33.63 -4.70
N GLU A 250 11.04 -33.63 -4.55
CA GLU A 250 11.99 -34.09 -5.58
C GLU A 250 11.87 -35.60 -5.85
N LYS A 251 11.52 -36.40 -4.84
CA LYS A 251 11.18 -37.83 -4.98
C LYS A 251 9.79 -38.09 -5.58
N GLY A 252 9.04 -37.04 -5.95
CA GLY A 252 7.70 -37.18 -6.52
C GLY A 252 6.62 -37.55 -5.50
N VAL A 253 6.85 -37.35 -4.20
CA VAL A 253 5.84 -37.67 -3.18
C VAL A 253 4.79 -36.56 -3.07
N PHE A 254 5.26 -35.31 -3.03
CA PHE A 254 4.41 -34.14 -2.84
C PHE A 254 4.57 -33.12 -3.98
N ASP A 255 3.50 -32.39 -4.24
CA ASP A 255 3.52 -31.11 -4.96
C ASP A 255 3.49 -29.97 -3.94
N ILE A 256 4.40 -29.01 -4.10
CA ILE A 256 4.41 -27.76 -3.33
C ILE A 256 4.01 -26.65 -4.27
N PHE A 257 2.93 -25.94 -3.94
CA PHE A 257 2.40 -24.85 -4.76
C PHE A 257 2.00 -23.66 -3.89
N GLU A 258 1.92 -22.49 -4.49
CA GLU A 258 1.50 -21.27 -3.82
C GLU A 258 0.00 -21.07 -3.98
N ARG A 259 -0.69 -20.78 -2.88
CA ARG A 259 -2.13 -20.50 -2.85
C ARG A 259 -2.37 -19.16 -2.17
N THR A 260 -3.17 -18.30 -2.81
CA THR A 260 -3.63 -17.06 -2.17
C THR A 260 -4.57 -17.36 -1.02
N ILE A 261 -4.25 -16.90 0.19
CA ILE A 261 -5.13 -16.97 1.35
C ILE A 261 -5.81 -15.60 1.54
N SER A 262 -7.13 -15.59 1.49
CA SER A 262 -7.91 -14.41 1.86
C SER A 262 -7.94 -14.21 3.37
N ARG A 263 -7.72 -12.97 3.84
CA ARG A 263 -7.88 -12.58 5.26
C ARG A 263 -9.35 -12.41 5.67
N LEU A 264 -10.27 -12.38 4.70
CA LEU A 264 -11.68 -12.46 4.99
C LEU A 264 -11.97 -13.91 5.37
N THR A 265 -12.23 -14.15 6.66
CA THR A 265 -12.75 -15.42 7.16
C THR A 265 -13.98 -15.73 6.33
N ARG A 266 -13.84 -16.58 5.31
CA ARG A 266 -14.99 -17.12 4.61
C ARG A 266 -15.66 -18.03 5.63
N TYR A 267 -16.66 -17.51 6.32
CA TYR A 267 -17.70 -18.37 6.84
C TYR A 267 -18.27 -19.05 5.60
N ALA A 268 -17.89 -20.30 5.38
CA ALA A 268 -18.64 -21.14 4.46
C ALA A 268 -20.08 -21.08 4.95
N ALA A 269 -20.98 -20.55 4.12
CA ALA A 269 -22.38 -20.54 4.47
C ALA A 269 -22.81 -22.00 4.65
N ASN A 270 -23.06 -22.39 5.90
CA ASN A 270 -23.48 -23.76 6.24
C ASN A 270 -24.93 -24.04 5.83
N SER A 271 -25.58 -23.10 5.14
CA SER A 271 -27.02 -23.13 4.86
C SER A 271 -27.31 -22.49 3.49
N SER A 272 -28.23 -23.08 2.74
CA SER A 272 -28.71 -22.51 1.47
C SER A 272 -29.39 -21.16 1.74
N PRO A 273 -29.26 -20.15 0.84
CA PRO A 273 -30.06 -18.92 0.91
C PRO A 273 -31.56 -19.18 1.02
N ASP A 274 -32.04 -20.30 0.47
CA ASP A 274 -33.45 -20.70 0.51
C ASP A 274 -33.95 -21.10 1.92
N ALA A 275 -33.03 -21.32 2.87
CA ALA A 275 -33.38 -21.62 4.26
C ALA A 275 -33.67 -20.35 5.09
N ILE A 276 -33.48 -19.15 4.51
CA ILE A 276 -33.69 -17.89 5.22
C ILE A 276 -35.19 -17.55 5.22
N LEU A 277 -35.84 -17.70 6.37
CA LEU A 277 -37.21 -17.26 6.59
C LEU A 277 -37.22 -15.79 7.03
N LEU A 278 -37.75 -14.91 6.18
CA LEU A 278 -37.85 -13.48 6.48
C LEU A 278 -38.98 -13.19 7.46
N ALA A 279 -38.75 -12.30 8.42
CA ALA A 279 -39.79 -11.75 9.27
C ALA A 279 -40.79 -10.93 8.43
N PRO A 280 -42.05 -10.75 8.89
CA PRO A 280 -43.06 -10.01 8.12
C PRO A 280 -42.62 -8.62 7.66
N ASN A 281 -41.91 -7.88 8.53
CA ASN A 281 -41.40 -6.55 8.21
C ASN A 281 -40.25 -6.59 7.17
N GLN A 282 -39.41 -7.63 7.21
CA GLN A 282 -38.33 -7.82 6.24
C GLN A 282 -38.88 -8.20 4.87
N GLN A 283 -39.90 -9.06 4.82
CA GLN A 283 -40.61 -9.41 3.60
C GLN A 283 -41.26 -8.18 2.95
N LEU A 284 -41.96 -7.37 3.76
CA LEU A 284 -42.58 -6.14 3.30
C LEU A 284 -41.56 -5.12 2.77
N ALA A 285 -40.43 -4.95 3.47
CA ALA A 285 -39.35 -4.08 3.02
C ALA A 285 -38.75 -4.58 1.69
N LEU A 286 -38.53 -5.89 1.54
CA LEU A 286 -38.01 -6.50 0.32
C LEU A 286 -38.95 -6.29 -0.87
N GLU A 287 -40.25 -6.51 -0.68
CA GLU A 287 -41.27 -6.29 -1.71
C GLU A 287 -41.33 -4.83 -2.14
N GLN A 288 -41.32 -3.90 -1.19
CA GLN A 288 -41.27 -2.46 -1.47
C GLN A 288 -40.00 -2.06 -2.21
N ILE A 289 -38.84 -2.59 -1.84
CA ILE A 289 -37.57 -2.31 -2.55
C ILE A 289 -37.65 -2.80 -3.99
N LYS A 290 -38.11 -4.04 -4.21
CA LYS A 290 -38.26 -4.61 -5.56
C LYS A 290 -39.24 -3.80 -6.41
N GLN A 291 -40.35 -3.37 -5.83
CA GLN A 291 -41.32 -2.52 -6.51
C GLN A 291 -40.71 -1.16 -6.86
N HIS A 292 -40.01 -0.49 -5.96
CA HIS A 292 -39.40 0.81 -6.29
C HIS A 292 -38.28 0.70 -7.32
N PHE A 293 -37.58 -0.44 -7.41
CA PHE A 293 -36.56 -0.67 -8.43
C PHE A 293 -37.11 -0.78 -9.86
N THR A 294 -38.41 -1.03 -10.05
CA THR A 294 -39.00 -0.98 -11.39
C THR A 294 -39.12 0.46 -11.91
N GLU A 295 -39.20 1.44 -11.02
CA GLU A 295 -39.41 2.86 -11.37
C GLU A 295 -38.18 3.73 -11.12
N LYS A 296 -37.30 3.37 -10.17
CA LYS A 296 -36.15 4.18 -9.74
C LYS A 296 -34.88 3.33 -9.66
N ALA A 297 -33.75 3.91 -10.07
CA ALA A 297 -32.44 3.24 -10.00
C ALA A 297 -31.86 3.13 -8.58
N ALA A 298 -32.42 3.85 -7.60
CA ALA A 298 -31.96 3.84 -6.22
C ALA A 298 -33.13 3.94 -5.24
N VAL A 299 -33.04 3.18 -4.14
CA VAL A 299 -34.04 3.13 -3.07
C VAL A 299 -33.30 3.30 -1.73
N LEU A 300 -33.79 4.20 -0.89
CA LEU A 300 -33.24 4.41 0.45
C LEU A 300 -33.94 3.46 1.44
N LEU A 301 -33.18 2.55 2.05
CA LEU A 301 -33.66 1.65 3.09
C LEU A 301 -33.37 2.25 4.47
N HIS A 302 -34.41 2.56 5.23
CA HIS A 302 -34.28 2.98 6.63
C HIS A 302 -34.29 1.75 7.54
N GLY A 303 -33.12 1.34 8.00
CA GLY A 303 -32.96 0.30 9.02
C GLY A 303 -32.63 0.89 10.39
N VAL A 304 -33.06 0.22 11.45
CA VAL A 304 -32.52 0.45 12.80
C VAL A 304 -31.32 -0.50 12.94
N THR A 305 -30.21 -0.03 13.50
CA THR A 305 -29.00 -0.86 13.68
C THR A 305 -29.33 -2.16 14.41
N SER A 306 -28.87 -3.29 13.85
CA SER A 306 -29.07 -4.67 14.37
C SER A 306 -30.45 -5.30 14.16
N SER A 307 -31.32 -4.77 13.29
CA SER A 307 -32.63 -5.38 13.03
C SER A 307 -32.63 -6.61 12.12
N GLY A 308 -31.49 -6.94 11.48
CA GLY A 308 -31.37 -8.06 10.54
C GLY A 308 -32.11 -7.83 9.23
#